data_AF-A0AAE4ZWU1-F1
#
_entry.id   AF-A0AAE4ZWU1-F1
#
_cell.length_a   1.000
_cell.length_b   1.000
_cell.length_c   1.000
_cell.angle_alpha   90.00
_cell.angle_beta   90.00
_cell.angle_gamma   90.00
#
_symmetry.space_group_name_H-M   'P 1'
#
loop_
_entity.id
_entity.type
_entity.pdbx_description
1 polymer ?
#
loop_
_entity_poly.entity_id
_entity_poly.type
_entity_poly.pdbx_seq_one_letter_code
_entity_poly.pdbx_strand_id
1 'polypeptide(L)'
;MFLRKTVPTIIAGVCGVVVVVAYFFEIAPIKDLASHILKWQSVIAVFALGLGGVNIIRLHTKNLQRDPKNFYSLALLVTFVITIVVGLAMGQTSAAYTFIFDYINVPTGSAIFSLLAFYIGTAAYRAFRAKNAEAAILLITGRIVMLGRVPIGAKILPFTAPATDWIMSVLNVGGQRGVMIAGAIGFIAVSLRIIVGLERRAYGGE
;
A
#
# COMPACT_ATOMS: atom_id res chain seq x y z
N MET A 1 6.15 -29.33 -21.99
CA MET A 1 6.90 -28.47 -21.03
C MET A 1 7.30 -27.13 -21.64
N PHE A 2 7.86 -27.10 -22.85
CA PHE A 2 8.28 -25.88 -23.58
C PHE A 2 7.16 -24.83 -23.77
N LEU A 3 6.01 -25.23 -24.35
CA LEU A 3 4.87 -24.34 -24.59
C LEU A 3 4.25 -23.73 -23.32
N ARG A 4 4.35 -24.41 -22.17
CA ARG A 4 3.73 -23.96 -20.92
C ARG A 4 4.65 -23.14 -20.01
N LYS A 5 5.98 -23.22 -20.19
CA LYS A 5 6.97 -22.58 -19.31
C LYS A 5 7.93 -21.67 -20.06
N THR A 6 8.39 -22.08 -21.24
CA THR A 6 9.41 -21.35 -22.00
C THR A 6 8.79 -20.22 -22.82
N VAL A 7 7.64 -20.47 -23.46
CA VAL A 7 6.94 -19.46 -24.26
C VAL A 7 6.51 -18.25 -23.41
N PRO A 8 5.85 -18.40 -22.23
CA PRO A 8 5.50 -17.25 -21.40
C PRO A 8 6.71 -16.46 -20.92
N THR A 9 7.79 -17.16 -20.55
CA THR A 9 9.05 -16.53 -20.10
C THR A 9 9.68 -15.70 -21.22
N ILE A 10 9.72 -16.21 -22.45
CA ILE A 10 10.25 -15.47 -23.60
C ILE A 10 9.39 -14.24 -23.88
N ILE A 11 8.06 -14.38 -23.88
CA ILE A 11 7.14 -13.26 -24.10
C ILE A 11 7.36 -12.17 -23.05
N ALA A 12 7.38 -12.54 -21.77
CA ALA A 12 7.59 -11.60 -20.68
C ALA A 12 8.99 -10.95 -20.73
N GLY A 13 10.02 -11.71 -21.10
CA GLY A 13 11.36 -11.19 -21.33
C GLY A 13 11.40 -10.14 -22.43
N VAL A 14 10.81 -10.45 -23.60
CA VAL A 14 10.72 -9.51 -24.72
C VAL A 14 9.92 -8.26 -24.34
N CYS A 15 8.74 -8.42 -23.73
CA CYS A 15 7.93 -7.28 -23.29
C CYS A 15 8.67 -6.40 -22.27
N GLY A 16 9.35 -7.01 -21.30
CA GLY A 16 10.13 -6.28 -20.30
C GLY A 16 11.30 -5.52 -20.93
N VAL A 17 12.05 -6.15 -21.83
CA VAL A 17 13.15 -5.48 -22.56
C VAL A 17 12.63 -4.32 -23.39
N VAL A 18 11.51 -4.49 -24.11
CA VAL A 18 10.90 -3.40 -24.90
C VAL A 18 10.54 -2.20 -24.02
N VAL A 19 9.92 -2.44 -22.85
CA VAL A 19 9.56 -1.36 -21.92
C VAL A 19 10.79 -0.67 -21.34
N VAL A 20 11.83 -1.42 -20.97
CA VAL A 20 13.10 -0.86 -20.47
C VAL A 20 13.77 -0.01 -21.55
N VAL A 21 13.84 -0.49 -22.80
CA VAL A 21 14.42 0.27 -23.91
C VAL A 21 13.60 1.53 -24.20
N ALA A 22 12.27 1.44 -24.20
CA ALA A 22 11.39 2.60 -24.40
C ALA A 22 11.57 3.68 -23.31
N TYR A 23 11.94 3.29 -22.10
CA TYR A 23 12.18 4.21 -20.99
C TYR A 23 13.45 5.03 -21.18
N PHE A 24 14.54 4.41 -21.66
CA PHE A 24 15.84 5.08 -21.81
C PHE A 24 16.08 5.72 -23.19
N PHE A 25 15.41 5.23 -24.24
CA PHE A 25 15.67 5.66 -25.62
C PHE A 25 14.45 6.32 -26.27
N GLU A 26 14.69 7.38 -27.04
CA GLU A 26 13.65 8.15 -27.75
C GLU A 26 13.29 7.60 -29.13
N ILE A 27 12.98 6.30 -29.20
CA ILE A 27 12.68 5.63 -30.47
C ILE A 27 11.15 5.47 -30.61
N ALA A 28 10.54 6.22 -31.53
CA ALA A 28 9.07 6.32 -31.66
C ALA A 28 8.36 4.96 -31.80
N PRO A 29 8.80 4.01 -32.67
CA PRO A 29 8.17 2.68 -32.75
C PRO A 29 8.23 1.87 -31.45
N ILE A 30 9.31 2.00 -30.67
CA ILE A 30 9.49 1.26 -29.41
C ILE A 30 8.63 1.88 -28.32
N LYS A 31 8.55 3.22 -28.25
CA LYS A 31 7.66 3.93 -27.32
C LYS A 31 6.20 3.59 -27.58
N ASP A 32 5.78 3.52 -28.84
CA ASP A 32 4.41 3.13 -29.20
C ASP A 32 4.10 1.69 -28.75
N LEU A 33 4.97 0.73 -29.09
CA LEU A 33 4.84 -0.67 -28.67
C LEU A 33 4.82 -0.83 -27.14
N ALA A 34 5.71 -0.13 -26.42
CA ALA A 34 5.72 -0.14 -24.96
C ALA A 34 4.43 0.44 -24.37
N SER A 35 3.87 1.49 -24.98
CA SER A 35 2.58 2.04 -24.56
C SER A 35 1.44 1.01 -24.66
N HIS A 36 1.45 0.19 -25.72
CA HIS A 36 0.50 -0.91 -25.88
C HIS A 36 0.67 -1.98 -24.79
N ILE A 37 1.91 -2.36 -24.46
CA ILE A 37 2.20 -3.31 -23.38
C ILE A 37 1.71 -2.78 -22.02
N LEU A 38 2.01 -1.51 -21.71
CA LEU A 38 1.59 -0.87 -20.46
C LEU A 38 0.06 -0.70 -20.36
N LYS A 39 -0.63 -0.48 -21.48
CA LYS A 39 -2.11 -0.49 -21.51
C LYS A 39 -2.67 -1.85 -21.10
N TRP A 40 -2.08 -2.95 -21.57
CA TRP A 40 -2.48 -4.29 -21.14
C TRP A 40 -2.24 -4.53 -19.64
N GLN A 41 -1.13 -4.04 -19.09
CA GLN A 41 -0.90 -4.07 -17.63
C GLN A 41 -2.03 -3.35 -16.87
N SER A 42 -2.43 -2.17 -17.34
CA SER A 42 -3.55 -1.42 -16.73
C SER A 42 -4.85 -2.22 -16.76
N VAL A 43 -5.17 -2.86 -17.89
CA VAL A 43 -6.33 -3.75 -18.01
C VAL A 43 -6.28 -4.89 -16.99
N ILE A 44 -5.13 -5.59 -16.90
CA ILE A 44 -4.93 -6.67 -15.92
C ILE A 44 -5.10 -6.17 -14.47
N ALA A 45 -4.60 -4.97 -14.15
CA ALA A 45 -4.72 -4.38 -12.82
C ALA A 45 -6.19 -4.13 -12.43
N VAL A 46 -7.03 -3.67 -13.38
CA VAL A 46 -8.47 -3.51 -13.14
C VAL A 46 -9.15 -4.84 -12.87
N PHE A 47 -8.80 -5.91 -13.61
CA PHE A 47 -9.30 -7.26 -13.31
C PHE A 47 -8.82 -7.77 -11.94
N ALA A 48 -7.57 -7.51 -11.57
CA ALA A 48 -7.04 -7.88 -10.26
C ALA A 48 -7.80 -7.18 -9.11
N LEU A 49 -8.15 -5.91 -9.27
CA LEU A 49 -9.03 -5.20 -8.33
C LEU A 49 -10.41 -5.88 -8.26
N GLY A 50 -10.98 -6.28 -9.39
CA GLY A 50 -12.21 -7.06 -9.46
C GLY A 50 -12.12 -8.39 -8.70
N LEU A 51 -11.02 -9.14 -8.87
CA LEU A 51 -10.75 -10.38 -8.12
C LEU A 51 -10.65 -10.12 -6.61
N GLY A 52 -10.06 -8.99 -6.20
CA GLY A 52 -10.07 -8.53 -4.81
C GLY A 52 -11.48 -8.34 -4.28
N GLY A 53 -12.36 -7.67 -5.03
CA GLY A 53 -13.77 -7.51 -4.69
C GLY A 53 -14.52 -8.85 -4.59
N VAL A 54 -14.33 -9.74 -5.56
CA VAL A 54 -14.90 -11.10 -5.53
C VAL A 54 -14.42 -11.87 -4.30
N ASN A 55 -13.16 -11.74 -3.92
CA ASN A 55 -12.62 -12.40 -2.73
C ASN A 55 -13.28 -11.90 -1.44
N ILE A 56 -13.51 -10.59 -1.31
CA ILE A 56 -14.25 -10.00 -0.18
C ILE A 56 -15.67 -10.58 -0.14
N ILE A 57 -16.39 -10.55 -1.26
CA ILE A 57 -17.76 -11.07 -1.33
C ILE A 57 -17.78 -12.54 -0.92
N ARG A 58 -16.89 -13.35 -1.49
CA ARG A 58 -16.80 -14.80 -1.20
C ARG A 58 -16.51 -15.06 0.27
N LEU A 59 -15.55 -14.35 0.86
CA LEU A 59 -15.15 -14.53 2.26
C LEU A 59 -16.30 -14.18 3.21
N HIS A 60 -16.92 -13.00 3.05
CA HIS A 60 -17.97 -12.54 3.95
C HIS A 60 -19.29 -13.26 3.74
N THR A 61 -19.59 -13.72 2.52
CA THR A 61 -20.74 -14.60 2.26
C THR A 61 -20.55 -15.95 2.97
N LYS A 62 -19.35 -16.54 2.89
CA LYS A 62 -19.04 -17.79 3.60
C LYS A 62 -19.13 -17.62 5.12
N ASN A 63 -18.71 -16.47 5.65
CA ASN A 63 -18.85 -16.17 7.08
C ASN A 63 -20.32 -16.10 7.50
N LEU A 64 -21.18 -15.49 6.67
CA LEU A 64 -22.62 -15.39 6.95
C LEU A 64 -23.35 -16.73 6.79
N GLN A 65 -22.92 -17.59 5.86
CA GLN A 65 -23.44 -18.95 5.74
C GLN A 65 -23.11 -19.81 6.97
N ARG A 66 -21.96 -19.58 7.60
CA ARG A 66 -21.53 -20.28 8.82
C ARG A 66 -22.21 -19.73 10.06
N ASP A 67 -22.35 -18.41 10.15
CA ASP A 67 -23.05 -17.72 11.23
C ASP A 67 -23.98 -16.65 10.62
N PRO A 68 -25.27 -16.98 10.45
CA PRO A 68 -26.25 -16.05 9.90
C PRO A 68 -26.45 -14.78 10.72
N LYS A 69 -26.02 -14.77 11.99
CA LYS A 69 -26.12 -13.60 12.88
C LYS A 69 -24.89 -12.70 12.78
N ASN A 70 -23.93 -13.00 11.90
CA ASN A 70 -22.72 -12.20 11.72
C ASN A 70 -23.02 -10.83 11.07
N PHE A 71 -23.44 -9.90 11.92
CA PHE A 71 -23.82 -8.54 11.52
C PHE A 71 -22.68 -7.78 10.83
N TYR A 72 -21.43 -7.97 11.25
CA TYR A 72 -20.29 -7.28 10.65
C TYR A 72 -20.05 -7.69 9.20
N SER A 73 -20.15 -8.99 8.90
CA SER A 73 -20.01 -9.48 7.53
C SER A 73 -21.17 -9.02 6.66
N LEU A 74 -22.39 -8.97 7.21
CA LEU A 74 -23.56 -8.44 6.52
C LEU A 74 -23.40 -6.93 6.23
N ALA A 75 -23.05 -6.14 7.23
CA ALA A 75 -22.85 -4.70 7.10
C ALA A 75 -21.77 -4.35 6.08
N LEU A 76 -20.66 -5.10 6.07
CA LEU A 76 -19.60 -4.93 5.07
C LEU A 76 -20.09 -5.25 3.66
N LEU A 77 -20.81 -6.36 3.45
CA LEU A 77 -21.34 -6.70 2.13
C LEU A 77 -22.33 -5.66 1.62
N VAL A 78 -23.25 -5.22 2.48
CA VAL A 78 -24.26 -4.20 2.14
C VAL A 78 -23.58 -2.88 1.77
N THR A 79 -22.68 -2.37 2.62
CA THR A 79 -21.98 -1.11 2.34
C THR A 79 -21.06 -1.22 1.12
N PHE A 80 -20.41 -2.35 0.88
CA PHE A 80 -19.60 -2.60 -0.30
C PHE A 80 -20.43 -2.52 -1.60
N VAL A 81 -21.58 -3.19 -1.64
CA VAL A 81 -22.49 -3.15 -2.80
C VAL A 81 -23.06 -1.75 -3.01
N ILE A 82 -23.54 -1.08 -1.94
CA ILE A 82 -24.06 0.29 -2.04
C ILE A 82 -23.00 1.24 -2.58
N THR A 83 -21.76 1.16 -2.10
CA THR A 83 -20.66 2.02 -2.55
C THR A 83 -20.38 1.85 -4.04
N ILE A 84 -20.38 0.61 -4.54
CA ILE A 84 -20.19 0.32 -5.97
C ILE A 84 -21.35 0.88 -6.79
N VAL A 85 -22.60 0.61 -6.38
CA VAL A 85 -23.79 1.06 -7.12
C VAL A 85 -23.85 2.58 -7.18
N VAL A 86 -23.63 3.27 -6.06
CA VAL A 86 -23.62 4.74 -5.99
C VAL A 86 -22.46 5.32 -6.81
N GLY A 87 -21.26 4.75 -6.69
CA GLY A 87 -20.09 5.20 -7.46
C GLY A 87 -20.27 5.06 -8.96
N LEU A 88 -20.89 3.98 -9.43
CA LEU A 88 -21.16 3.74 -10.86
C LEU A 88 -22.34 4.57 -11.38
N ALA A 89 -23.42 4.70 -10.61
CA ALA A 89 -24.63 5.38 -11.07
C ALA A 89 -24.53 6.92 -10.98
N MET A 90 -23.86 7.44 -9.95
CA MET A 90 -23.85 8.88 -9.64
C MET A 90 -22.45 9.52 -9.76
N GLY A 91 -21.40 8.71 -9.87
CA GLY A 91 -20.02 9.18 -9.93
C GLY A 91 -19.41 9.47 -8.55
N GLN A 92 -18.07 9.50 -8.50
CA GLN A 92 -17.29 9.65 -7.28
C GLN A 92 -17.33 11.07 -6.67
N THR A 93 -17.81 12.06 -7.42
CA THR A 93 -17.98 13.44 -6.96
C THR A 93 -19.40 13.74 -6.50
N SER A 94 -20.32 12.77 -6.55
CA SER A 94 -21.69 12.95 -6.09
C SER A 94 -21.77 13.07 -4.57
N ALA A 95 -22.72 13.87 -4.08
CA ALA A 95 -22.97 14.02 -2.65
C ALA A 95 -23.25 12.68 -1.95
N ALA A 96 -23.88 11.73 -2.66
CA ALA A 96 -24.14 10.39 -2.14
C ALA A 96 -22.84 9.58 -1.96
N TYR A 97 -21.92 9.64 -2.92
CA TYR A 97 -20.63 8.96 -2.81
C TYR A 97 -19.75 9.59 -1.73
N THR A 98 -19.67 10.92 -1.70
CA THR A 98 -18.88 11.64 -0.68
C THR A 98 -19.44 11.42 0.72
N PHE A 99 -20.77 11.33 0.88
CA PHE A 99 -21.37 10.97 2.17
C PHE A 99 -20.92 9.60 2.67
N ILE A 100 -20.94 8.57 1.80
CA ILE A 100 -20.45 7.24 2.16
C ILE A 100 -18.96 7.31 2.53
N PHE A 101 -18.16 8.06 1.78
CA PHE A 101 -16.74 8.18 2.04
C PHE A 101 -16.47 8.89 3.38
N ASP A 102 -17.01 10.09 3.59
CA ASP A 102 -16.71 10.95 4.73
C ASP A 102 -17.32 10.44 6.05
N TYR A 103 -18.47 9.76 6.00
CA TYR A 103 -19.19 9.33 7.20
C TYR A 103 -19.16 7.83 7.46
N ILE A 104 -18.79 6.99 6.48
CA ILE A 104 -18.63 5.55 6.69
C ILE A 104 -17.16 5.15 6.55
N ASN A 105 -16.51 5.48 5.43
CA ASN A 105 -15.14 5.03 5.17
C ASN A 105 -14.11 5.70 6.09
N VAL A 106 -14.11 7.04 6.14
CA VAL A 106 -13.16 7.82 6.94
C VAL A 106 -13.25 7.46 8.44
N PRO A 107 -14.43 7.44 9.09
CA PRO A 107 -14.51 7.12 10.52
C PRO A 107 -14.15 5.66 10.83
N THR A 108 -14.49 4.72 9.94
CA THR A 108 -14.09 3.32 10.09
C THR A 108 -12.57 3.18 9.98
N GLY A 109 -11.94 3.88 9.03
CA GLY A 109 -10.49 3.98 8.93
C GLY A 109 -9.86 4.57 10.19
N SER A 110 -10.42 5.67 10.70
CA SER A 110 -9.98 6.28 11.96
C SER A 110 -10.12 5.34 13.15
N ALA A 111 -11.19 4.53 13.22
CA ALA A 111 -11.36 3.53 14.29
C ALA A 111 -10.27 2.45 14.25
N ILE A 112 -9.91 1.95 13.06
CA ILE A 112 -8.80 1.01 12.88
C ILE A 112 -7.48 1.65 13.33
N PHE A 113 -7.20 2.89 12.92
CA PHE A 113 -5.99 3.61 13.34
C PHE A 113 -5.99 3.94 14.84
N SER A 114 -7.15 4.20 15.44
CA SER A 114 -7.29 4.44 16.88
C SER A 114 -6.93 3.19 17.68
N LEU A 115 -7.40 2.01 17.28
CA LEU A 115 -6.99 0.75 17.89
C LEU A 115 -5.48 0.54 17.75
N LEU A 116 -4.92 0.82 16.57
CA LEU A 116 -3.49 0.74 16.33
C LEU A 116 -2.68 1.65 17.25
N ALA A 117 -3.19 2.84 17.59
CA ALA A 117 -2.52 3.77 18.50
C ALA A 117 -2.31 3.16 19.90
N PHE A 118 -3.29 2.44 20.45
CA PHE A 118 -3.14 1.74 21.73
C PHE A 118 -2.13 0.58 21.66
N TYR A 119 -2.13 -0.17 20.56
CA TYR A 119 -1.14 -1.24 20.34
C TYR A 119 0.28 -0.69 20.21
N ILE A 120 0.45 0.38 19.43
CA ILE A 120 1.74 1.07 19.28
C ILE A 120 2.18 1.65 20.62
N GLY A 121 1.29 2.32 21.37
CA GLY A 121 1.60 2.86 22.69
C GLY A 121 2.09 1.80 23.67
N THR A 122 1.43 0.64 23.70
CA THR A 122 1.82 -0.49 24.58
C THR A 122 3.12 -1.15 24.12
N ALA A 123 3.33 -1.29 22.80
CA ALA A 123 4.58 -1.79 22.24
C ALA A 123 5.74 -0.82 22.52
N ALA A 124 5.51 0.48 22.32
CA ALA A 124 6.42 1.56 22.60
C ALA A 124 6.82 1.57 24.07
N TYR A 125 5.89 1.51 25.02
CA TYR A 125 6.22 1.45 26.45
C TYR A 125 7.11 0.26 26.81
N ARG A 126 6.86 -0.92 26.22
CA ARG A 126 7.70 -2.11 26.41
C ARG A 126 9.08 -2.00 25.74
N ALA A 127 9.16 -1.34 24.59
CA ALA A 127 10.38 -1.15 23.80
C ALA A 127 11.27 0.00 24.33
N PHE A 128 10.67 1.06 24.86
CA PHE A 128 11.30 2.26 25.42
C PHE A 128 11.89 2.06 26.82
N ARG A 129 12.26 0.83 27.18
CA ARG A 129 13.10 0.57 28.36
C ARG A 129 14.54 0.83 27.95
N ALA A 130 15.18 1.84 28.55
CA ALA A 130 16.58 2.19 28.29
C ALA A 130 17.51 1.06 28.78
N LYS A 131 17.68 0.04 27.94
CA LYS A 131 18.52 -1.14 28.19
C LYS A 131 19.90 -1.01 27.52
N ASN A 132 20.02 -0.14 26.53
CA ASN A 132 21.25 0.15 25.79
C ASN A 132 21.23 1.62 25.29
N ALA A 133 22.40 2.11 24.83
CA ALA A 133 22.55 3.48 24.35
C ALA A 133 21.63 3.82 23.17
N GLU A 134 21.40 2.85 22.27
CA GLU A 134 20.51 3.01 21.11
C GLU A 134 19.05 3.20 21.51
N ALA A 135 18.53 2.40 22.45
CA ALA A 135 17.18 2.56 22.97
C ALA A 135 17.03 3.87 23.76
N ALA A 136 18.10 4.35 24.40
CA ALA A 136 18.10 5.66 25.06
C ALA A 136 17.99 6.81 24.05
N ILE A 137 18.71 6.75 22.93
CA ILE A 137 18.57 7.71 21.82
C ILE A 137 17.14 7.67 21.27
N LEU A 138 16.63 6.48 20.96
CA LEU A 138 15.27 6.28 20.45
C LEU A 138 14.20 6.84 21.41
N LEU A 139 14.39 6.62 22.71
CA LEU A 139 13.52 7.16 23.77
C LEU A 139 13.52 8.69 23.78
N ILE A 140 14.70 9.32 23.78
CA ILE A 140 14.85 10.78 23.83
C ILE A 140 14.23 11.40 22.58
N THR A 141 14.57 10.90 21.40
CA THR A 141 14.03 11.37 20.12
C THR A 141 12.51 11.20 20.07
N GLY A 142 12.00 10.04 20.50
CA GLY A 142 10.56 9.78 20.56
C GLY A 142 9.81 10.75 21.48
N ARG A 143 10.36 11.05 22.66
CA ARG A 143 9.78 12.00 23.60
C ARG A 143 9.72 13.42 23.04
N ILE A 144 10.80 13.88 22.38
CA ILE A 144 10.85 15.20 21.75
C ILE A 144 9.76 15.31 20.67
N VAL A 145 9.68 14.31 19.79
CA VAL A 145 8.69 14.27 18.70
C VAL A 145 7.26 14.26 19.21
N MET A 146 6.97 13.45 20.24
CA MET A 146 5.63 13.38 20.81
C MET A 146 5.22 14.71 21.46
N LEU A 147 6.14 15.39 22.16
CA LEU A 147 5.85 16.70 22.75
C LEU A 147 5.68 17.80 21.70
N GLY A 148 6.46 17.81 20.63
CA GLY A 148 6.36 18.83 19.57
C GLY A 148 5.09 18.73 18.72
N ARG A 149 4.49 17.53 18.60
CA ARG A 149 3.22 17.32 17.86
C ARG A 149 1.96 17.61 18.68
N VAL A 150 2.08 17.76 20.00
CA VAL A 150 0.94 18.10 20.87
C VAL A 150 0.86 19.63 21.02
N PRO A 151 -0.30 20.27 20.73
CA PRO A 151 -0.45 21.72 20.79
C PRO A 151 -0.07 22.34 22.16
N ILE A 152 -0.29 21.61 23.25
CA ILE A 152 0.10 22.01 24.62
C ILE A 152 1.61 21.86 24.83
N GLY A 153 2.25 20.85 24.24
CA GLY A 153 3.69 20.61 24.38
C GLY A 153 4.53 21.73 23.78
N ALA A 154 4.09 22.28 22.66
CA ALA A 154 4.74 23.44 22.03
C ALA A 154 4.67 24.71 22.91
N LYS A 155 3.61 24.88 23.72
CA LYS A 155 3.48 26.03 24.64
C LYS A 155 4.34 25.89 25.90
N ILE A 156 4.57 24.67 26.39
CA ILE A 156 5.37 24.42 27.60
C ILE A 156 6.87 24.42 27.28
N LEU A 157 7.28 23.86 26.14
CA LEU A 157 8.67 23.76 25.72
C LEU A 157 8.82 24.20 24.25
N PRO A 158 9.03 25.50 23.99
CA PRO A 158 9.04 26.04 22.62
C PRO A 158 10.15 25.45 21.73
N PHE A 159 11.24 24.92 22.30
CA PHE A 159 12.30 24.24 21.57
C PHE A 159 11.87 22.88 20.94
N THR A 160 10.82 22.24 21.47
CA THR A 160 10.40 20.91 21.01
C THR A 160 9.81 20.90 19.60
N ALA A 161 9.16 21.99 19.18
CA ALA A 161 8.59 22.09 17.83
C ALA A 161 9.68 22.17 16.74
N PRO A 162 10.66 23.12 16.79
CA PRO A 162 11.77 23.15 15.84
C PRO A 162 12.59 21.86 15.81
N ALA A 163 12.84 21.24 16.98
CA ALA A 163 13.56 19.98 17.06
C ALA A 163 12.77 18.84 16.40
N THR A 164 11.46 18.78 16.59
CA THR A 164 10.58 17.80 15.93
C THR A 164 10.56 18.00 14.43
N ASP A 165 10.48 19.24 13.97
CA ASP A 165 10.50 19.56 12.54
C ASP A 165 11.82 19.16 11.89
N TRP A 166 12.96 19.39 12.57
CA TRP A 166 14.26 18.92 12.09
C TRP A 166 14.35 17.39 12.03
N ILE A 167 13.92 16.69 13.09
CA ILE A 167 13.88 15.23 13.12
C ILE A 167 13.01 14.70 11.97
N MET A 168 11.85 15.31 11.75
CA MET A 168 10.90 14.87 10.74
C MET A 168 11.34 15.19 9.32
N SER A 169 11.93 16.36 9.08
CA SER A 169 12.32 16.82 7.73
C SER A 169 13.67 16.27 7.26
N VAL A 170 14.59 15.96 8.17
CA VAL A 170 15.93 15.46 7.83
C VAL A 170 16.04 13.96 8.11
N LEU A 171 15.90 13.54 9.38
CA LEU A 171 16.15 12.14 9.77
C LEU A 171 15.05 11.20 9.25
N ASN A 172 13.78 11.54 9.49
CA ASN A 172 12.66 10.70 9.06
C ASN A 172 12.55 10.66 7.53
N VAL A 173 12.62 11.81 6.85
CA VAL A 173 12.63 11.84 5.38
C VAL A 173 13.84 11.10 4.81
N GLY A 174 15.03 11.21 5.42
CA GLY A 174 16.21 10.45 5.03
C GLY A 174 16.00 8.94 5.14
N GLY A 175 15.46 8.47 6.28
CA GLY A 175 15.12 7.07 6.50
C GLY A 175 14.04 6.57 5.54
N GLN A 176 12.95 7.33 5.35
CA GLN A 176 11.88 7.00 4.41
C GLN A 176 12.39 6.92 2.98
N ARG A 177 13.25 7.86 2.55
CA ARG A 177 13.90 7.81 1.24
C ARG A 177 14.77 6.57 1.10
N GLY A 178 15.54 6.20 2.12
CA GLY A 178 16.32 4.96 2.15
C GLY A 178 15.44 3.72 1.96
N VAL A 179 14.32 3.64 2.69
CA VAL A 179 13.34 2.53 2.56
C VAL A 179 12.72 2.51 1.16
N MET A 180 12.33 3.66 0.62
CA MET A 180 11.77 3.75 -0.73
C MET A 180 12.78 3.30 -1.80
N ILE A 181 14.04 3.73 -1.69
CA ILE A 181 15.11 3.32 -2.60
C ILE A 181 15.35 1.82 -2.49
N ALA A 182 15.45 1.27 -1.27
CA ALA A 182 15.65 -0.16 -1.05
C ALA A 182 14.47 -0.98 -1.62
N GLY A 183 13.23 -0.52 -1.41
CA GLY A 183 12.03 -1.14 -1.97
C GLY A 183 12.01 -1.09 -3.50
N ALA A 184 12.37 0.05 -4.09
CA ALA A 184 12.44 0.21 -5.53
C ALA A 184 13.52 -0.71 -6.15
N ILE A 185 14.72 -0.76 -5.56
CA ILE A 185 15.79 -1.67 -5.99
C ILE A 185 15.33 -3.13 -5.86
N GLY A 186 14.67 -3.50 -4.76
CA GLY A 186 14.11 -4.83 -4.56
C GLY A 186 13.09 -5.19 -5.65
N PHE A 187 12.19 -4.26 -5.99
CA PHE A 187 11.22 -4.45 -7.07
C PHE A 187 11.89 -4.59 -8.45
N ILE A 188 12.92 -3.79 -8.74
CA ILE A 188 13.71 -3.89 -9.98
C ILE A 188 14.44 -5.23 -10.05
N ALA A 189 15.04 -5.69 -8.94
CA ALA A 189 15.75 -6.96 -8.90
C ALA A 189 14.82 -8.15 -9.18
N VAL A 190 13.62 -8.16 -8.57
CA VAL A 190 12.58 -9.16 -8.86
C VAL A 190 12.13 -9.07 -10.32
N SER A 191 11.86 -7.85 -10.82
CA SER A 191 11.45 -7.64 -12.21
C SER A 191 12.51 -8.14 -13.20
N LEU A 192 13.80 -7.89 -12.96
CA LEU A 192 14.89 -8.38 -13.79
C LEU A 192 14.98 -9.91 -13.78
N ARG A 193 14.80 -10.54 -12.62
CA ARG A 193 14.77 -12.01 -12.52
C ARG A 193 13.60 -12.62 -13.29
N ILE A 194 12.45 -11.93 -13.33
CA ILE A 194 11.28 -12.32 -14.12
C ILE A 194 11.57 -12.17 -15.62
N ILE A 195 12.16 -11.06 -16.06
CA ILE A 195 12.51 -10.78 -17.46
C ILE A 195 13.55 -11.78 -17.99
N VAL A 196 14.56 -12.11 -17.21
CA VAL A 196 15.61 -13.08 -17.57
C VAL A 196 15.12 -14.53 -17.43
N GLY A 197 13.95 -14.76 -16.81
CA GLY A 197 13.36 -16.08 -16.67
C GLY A 197 13.96 -16.94 -15.55
N LEU A 198 14.69 -16.32 -14.62
CA LEU A 198 15.24 -16.98 -13.43
C LEU A 198 14.14 -17.30 -12.40
N GLU A 199 13.02 -16.59 -12.44
CA GLU A 199 11.90 -16.74 -11.51
C GLU A 199 10.76 -17.57 -12.11
N ARG A 200 10.92 -18.89 -12.10
CA ARG A 200 9.96 -19.85 -12.71
C ARG A 200 8.61 -19.93 -11.99
N ARG A 201 8.55 -19.50 -10.72
CA ARG A 201 7.32 -19.45 -9.91
C ARG A 201 6.30 -18.43 -10.40
N ALA A 202 6.76 -17.34 -11.02
CA ALA A 202 5.86 -16.32 -11.58
C ALA A 202 4.97 -16.86 -12.70
N TYR A 203 5.39 -17.94 -13.38
CA TYR A 203 4.69 -18.52 -14.52
C TYR A 203 4.00 -19.85 -14.20
N GLY A 204 3.72 -20.13 -12.91
CA GLY A 204 3.01 -21.34 -12.48
C GLY A 204 3.84 -22.62 -12.51
N GLY A 205 5.17 -22.52 -12.43
CA GLY A 205 6.05 -23.64 -12.12
C GLY A 205 6.34 -23.72 -10.62
N GLU A 206 6.45 -24.93 -10.06
CA GLU A 206 7.02 -25.16 -8.72
C GLU A 206 8.38 -24.46 -8.53
#